data_AF-A0A317E978-F1
#
_entry.id   AF-A0A317E978-F1
#
_cell.length_a   1.000
_cell.length_b   1.000
_cell.length_c   1.000
_cell.angle_alpha   90.00
_cell.angle_beta   90.00
_cell.angle_gamma   90.00
#
_symmetry.space_group_name_H-M   'P 1'
#
loop_
_entity.id
_entity.type
_entity.pdbx_description
1 polymer ?
#
loop_
_entity_poly.entity_id
_entity_poly.type
_entity_poly.pdbx_seq_one_letter_code
_entity_poly.pdbx_strand_id
1 'polypeptide(L)' 'MSYEPGDRVIRLEARERAGASVLSREGDDYLIAYDEGGEGWWPALALAPAPAAEGGHDE' A
#
# COMPACT_ATOMS: atom_id res chain seq x y z
N MET A 1 -4.08 -12.04 1.74
CA MET A 1 -2.85 -11.21 1.78
C MET A 1 -3.04 -10.22 2.92
N SER A 2 -2.03 -10.07 3.78
CA SER A 2 -2.07 -9.13 4.91
C SER A 2 -0.85 -8.22 4.79
N TYR A 3 -1.03 -6.93 5.00
CA TYR A 3 0.06 -5.95 5.08
C TYR A 3 0.39 -5.63 6.54
N GLU A 4 1.62 -5.21 6.82
CA GLU A 4 2.07 -4.74 8.13
C GLU A 4 2.31 -3.22 8.11
N PRO A 5 2.15 -2.52 9.24
CA PRO A 5 2.57 -1.12 9.36
C PRO A 5 4.04 -0.94 8.94
N GLY A 6 4.27 -0.05 7.98
CA GLY A 6 5.57 0.16 7.34
C GLY A 6 5.68 -0.39 5.92
N ASP A 7 4.78 -1.30 5.51
CA ASP A 7 4.78 -1.81 4.14
C ASP A 7 4.41 -0.74 3.12
N ARG A 8 5.06 -0.81 1.95
CA ARG A 8 4.69 0.00 0.78
C ARG A 8 3.64 -0.73 -0.04
N VAL A 9 2.55 -0.03 -0.30
CA VAL A 9 1.42 -0.50 -1.10
C VAL A 9 1.09 0.50 -2.20
N ILE A 10 0.32 0.07 -3.18
CA ILE A 10 -0.28 0.93 -4.21
C ILE A 10 -1.79 0.76 -4.17
N ARG A 11 -2.51 1.85 -4.44
CA ARG A 11 -3.97 1.78 -4.58
C ARG A 11 -4.34 1.26 -5.96
N LEU A 12 -5.26 0.30 -6.00
CA LEU A 12 -5.83 -0.27 -7.23
C LEU A 12 -7.03 0.58 -7.69
N GLU A 13 -6.80 1.86 -7.97
CA GLU A 13 -7.83 2.77 -8.48
C GLU A 13 -7.83 2.83 -10.01
N ALA A 14 -8.95 3.24 -10.59
CA ALA A 14 -9.13 3.30 -12.04
C ALA A 14 -8.33 4.42 -12.74
N ARG A 15 -7.77 5.39 -12.00
CA ARG A 15 -7.20 6.61 -12.62
C ARG A 15 -5.71 6.82 -12.48
N GLU A 16 -5.03 6.33 -11.45
CA GLU A 16 -3.56 6.36 -11.37
C GLU A 16 -3.12 5.46 -10.20
N ARG A 17 -2.08 4.63 -10.40
CA ARG A 17 -1.49 3.86 -9.30
C ARG A 17 -0.65 4.82 -8.45
N ALA A 18 -1.25 5.34 -7.40
CA ALA A 18 -0.54 6.12 -6.39
C ALA A 18 0.04 5.20 -5.30
N GLY A 19 1.29 5.45 -4.94
CA GLY A 19 1.94 4.78 -3.81
C GLY A 19 1.41 5.28 -2.47
N ALA A 20 1.44 4.38 -1.49
CA ALA A 20 1.06 4.65 -0.12
C ALA A 20 1.84 3.74 0.83
N SER A 21 1.87 4.13 2.11
CA SER A 21 2.52 3.36 3.18
C SER A 21 1.49 2.95 4.22
N VAL A 22 1.50 1.70 4.65
CA VAL A 22 0.58 1.22 5.68
C VAL A 22 0.98 1.79 7.04
N LEU A 23 0.02 2.38 7.74
CA LEU A 23 0.20 2.95 9.08
C LEU A 23 -0.41 2.05 10.15
N SER A 24 -1.58 1.48 9.86
CA SER A 24 -2.30 0.64 10.82
C SER A 24 -3.30 -0.29 10.12
N ARG A 25 -3.86 -1.23 10.88
CA ARG A 25 -4.86 -2.18 10.42
C ARG A 25 -5.97 -2.31 11.46
N GLU A 26 -7.21 -2.29 10.99
CA GLU A 26 -8.40 -2.55 11.80
C GLU A 26 -9.29 -3.53 11.03
N GLY A 27 -9.40 -4.76 11.53
CA GLY A 27 -10.13 -5.82 10.82
C GLY A 27 -9.52 -6.14 9.45
N ASP A 28 -10.27 -5.86 8.39
CA ASP A 28 -9.90 -6.06 6.98
C ASP A 28 -9.49 -4.77 6.26
N ASP A 29 -9.55 -3.64 6.97
CA ASP A 29 -9.19 -2.33 6.47
C ASP A 29 -7.80 -1.90 6.97
N TYR A 30 -7.12 -1.14 6.13
CA TYR A 30 -5.76 -0.65 6.33
C TYR A 30 -5.75 0.87 6.26
N LEU A 31 -5.25 1.52 7.30
CA LEU A 31 -4.95 2.94 7.26
C LEU A 31 -3.64 3.11 6.51
N ILE A 32 -3.68 3.86 5.42
CA ILE A 32 -2.50 4.13 4.60
C ILE A 32 -2.26 5.64 4.49
N ALA A 33 -0.99 6.05 4.44
CA ALA A 33 -0.57 7.40 4.10
C ALA A 33 -0.23 7.50 2.61
N TYR A 34 -0.82 8.45 1.90
CA TYR A 34 -0.55 8.65 0.47
C TYR A 34 0.77 9.39 0.26
N ASP A 35 1.50 9.06 -0.81
CA ASP A 35 2.73 9.79 -1.18
C ASP A 35 2.47 11.28 -1.50
N GLU A 36 1.28 11.60 -2.01
CA GLU A 36 0.83 12.98 -2.28
C GLU A 36 0.42 13.75 -1.00
N GLY A 37 0.41 13.07 0.14
CA GLY A 37 -0.05 13.58 1.43
C GLY A 37 -1.49 13.18 1.75
N GLY A 38 -1.79 13.17 3.05
CA GLY A 38 -3.06 12.70 3.58
C GLY A 38 -3.06 11.21 3.89
N GLU A 39 -4.13 10.76 4.55
CA GLU A 39 -4.28 9.40 5.05
C GLU A 39 -5.73 8.95 4.83
N GLY A 40 -5.93 7.64 4.71
CA GLY A 40 -7.28 7.09 4.69
C GLY A 40 -7.32 5.57 4.82
N TRP A 41 -8.51 5.08 5.15
CA TRP A 41 -8.77 3.65 5.33
C TRP A 41 -9.16 3.00 4.01
N TRP A 42 -8.49 1.90 3.69
CA TRP A 42 -8.65 1.16 2.45
C TRP A 42 -8.79 -0.34 2.73
N PRO A 43 -9.73 -1.03 2.05
CA PRO A 43 -9.85 -2.47 2.19
C PRO A 43 -8.65 -3.15 1.54
N ALA A 44 -8.22 -4.30 2.09
CA ALA A 44 -7.09 -5.08 1.57
C ALA A 44 -7.18 -5.37 0.05
N LEU A 45 -8.41 -5.57 -0.45
CA LEU A 45 -8.74 -5.87 -1.84
C LEU A 45 -8.46 -4.70 -2.80
N ALA A 46 -8.43 -3.46 -2.30
CA ALA A 46 -8.14 -2.27 -3.07
C ALA A 46 -6.66 -1.87 -3.00
N LEU A 47 -5.83 -2.68 -2.34
CA LEU A 47 -4.39 -2.47 -2.19
C LEU A 47 -3.64 -3.60 -2.86
N ALA A 48 -2.52 -3.27 -3.48
CA ALA A 48 -1.53 -4.24 -3.92
C ALA A 48 -0.16 -3.87 -3.34
N PRO A 49 0.75 -4.84 -3.18
CA PRO A 49 2.14 -4.54 -2.83
C PRO A 49 2.71 -3.57 -3.85
N ALA A 50 3.37 -2.51 -3.36
CA ALA A 50 4.13 -1.65 -4.25
C ALA A 50 5.23 -2.50 -4.90
N PRO A 51 5.53 -2.30 -6.19
CA PRO A 51 6.70 -2.96 -6.77
C PRO A 51 7.89 -2.58 -5.90
N ALA A 52 8.57 -3.58 -5.34
CA ALA A 52 9.86 -3.34 -4.72
C ALA A 52 10.67 -2.57 -5.77
N ALA A 53 11.16 -1.38 -5.42
CA ALA A 53 12.13 -0.69 -6.27
C ALA A 53 13.15 -1.76 -6.63
N GLU A 54 13.27 -2.11 -7.91
CA GLU A 54 14.04 -3.25 -8.36
C GLU A 54 15.52 -3.04 -7.99
N GLY A 55 15.87 -3.38 -6.76
CA GLY A 55 17.17 -3.92 -6.41
C GLY A 55 17.14 -5.35 -6.93
N GLY A 56 17.47 -5.51 -8.21
CA GLY A 56 17.53 -6.81 -8.84
C GLY A 56 18.61 -7.71 -8.25
N HIS A 57 18.54 -8.97 -8.69
CA HIS A 57 19.60 -9.99 -8.69
C HIS A 57 19.84 -10.68 -7.33
N ASP A 58 19.31 -11.89 -7.11
CA ASP A 58 19.88 -13.21 -7.48
C ASP A 58 21.00 -13.66 -6.54
N GLU A 59 20.71 -14.66 -5.70
CA GLU A 59 21.53 -15.87 -5.45
C GLU A 59 20.72 -16.89 -4.62
#